data_AF-A0A560R1A7-F1
#
_entry.id   AF-A0A560R1A7-F1
#
_cell.length_a   1.000
_cell.length_b   1.000
_cell.length_c   1.000
_cell.angle_alpha   90.00
_cell.angle_beta   90.00
_cell.angle_gamma   90.00
#
_symmetry.space_group_name_H-M   'P 1'
#
loop_
_entity.id
_entity.type
_entity.pdbx_description
1 polymer ?
#
loop_
_entity_poly.entity_id
_entity_poly.type
_entity_poly.pdbx_seq_one_letter_code
_entity_poly.pdbx_strand_id
1 'polypeptide(L)' 'MSRQHQIAVDMIDSRFTQLNAGSTSAQLHAETSMAYEMAHSLGAIDNREYGHYKARHNRIIEIQHQELMQKLESYR' A
#
# COMPACT_ATOMS: atom_id res chain seq x y z
N MET A 1 -21.48 1.58 7.26
CA MET A 1 -20.05 1.48 7.63
C MET A 1 -19.88 1.74 9.12
N SER A 2 -19.05 0.98 9.81
CA SER A 2 -18.76 1.19 11.24
C SER A 2 -17.68 2.27 11.42
N ARG A 3 -17.57 2.84 12.63
CA ARG A 3 -16.50 3.78 12.96
C ARG A 3 -15.11 3.14 12.85
N GLN A 4 -14.95 1.86 13.23
CA GLN A 4 -13.67 1.16 13.10
C GLN A 4 -13.26 1.00 11.64
N HIS A 5 -14.22 0.70 10.76
CA HIS A 5 -14.00 0.60 9.34
C HIS A 5 -13.43 1.90 8.76
N GLN A 6 -14.07 3.04 9.06
CA GLN A 6 -13.61 4.33 8.56
C GLN A 6 -12.18 4.66 9.02
N ILE A 7 -11.88 4.46 10.31
CA ILE A 7 -10.54 4.70 10.86
C ILE A 7 -9.49 3.84 10.15
N ALA A 8 -9.82 2.56 9.88
CA ALA A 8 -8.92 1.66 9.17
C ALA A 8 -8.67 2.13 7.72
N VAL A 9 -9.73 2.50 7.00
CA VAL A 9 -9.64 3.00 5.62
C VAL A 9 -8.79 4.28 5.57
N ASP A 10 -9.08 5.27 6.41
CA ASP A 10 -8.34 6.54 6.45
C ASP A 10 -6.84 6.30 6.75
N MET A 11 -6.56 5.38 7.67
CA MET A 11 -5.20 5.00 8.03
C MET A 11 -4.46 4.37 6.82
N ILE A 12 -5.11 3.42 6.14
CA ILE A 12 -4.53 2.71 4.99
C ILE A 12 -4.31 3.68 3.82
N ASP A 13 -5.31 4.50 3.49
CA ASP A 13 -5.24 5.45 2.37
C ASP A 13 -4.19 6.55 2.58
N SER A 14 -3.97 6.98 3.82
CA SER A 14 -2.88 7.92 4.15
C SER A 14 -1.51 7.35 3.78
N ARG A 15 -1.28 6.04 3.99
CA ARG A 15 -0.01 5.37 3.66
C ARG A 15 0.13 5.18 2.15
N PHE A 16 -0.94 4.79 1.46
CA PHE A 16 -0.95 4.75 0.00
C PHE A 16 -0.71 6.12 -0.63
N THR A 17 -1.20 7.19 -0.02
CA THR A 17 -0.93 8.56 -0.49
C THR A 17 0.56 8.88 -0.45
N GLN A 18 1.26 8.48 0.62
CA GLN A 18 2.72 8.67 0.71
C GLN A 18 3.49 7.82 -0.31
N LEU A 19 3.07 6.57 -0.53
CA LEU A 19 3.67 5.71 -1.55
C LEU A 19 3.49 6.28 -2.97
N ASN A 20 2.30 6.79 -3.29
CA ASN A 20 2.02 7.42 -4.58
C ASN A 20 2.73 8.76 -4.77
N ALA A 21 3.12 9.43 -3.69
CA ALA A 21 3.96 10.63 -3.75
C ALA A 21 5.43 10.33 -4.10
N GLY A 22 5.77 9.06 -4.38
CA GLY A 22 7.11 8.63 -4.79
C GLY A 22 8.01 8.21 -3.63
N SER A 23 7.46 8.04 -2.42
CA SER A 23 8.22 7.43 -1.32
C SER A 23 8.41 5.93 -1.59
N THR A 24 9.66 5.50 -1.67
CA THR A 24 10.05 4.11 -1.94
C THR A 24 10.68 3.44 -0.72
N SER A 25 10.42 3.93 0.49
CA SER A 25 11.07 3.41 1.69
C SER A 25 10.54 2.02 2.05
N ALA A 26 11.44 1.09 2.36
CA ALA A 26 11.07 -0.26 2.77
C ALA A 26 10.18 -0.25 4.03
N GLN A 27 10.44 0.68 4.95
CA GLN A 27 9.62 0.87 6.15
C GLN A 27 8.18 1.25 5.80
N LEU A 28 7.96 2.20 4.88
CA LEU A 28 6.61 2.62 4.50
C LEU A 28 5.84 1.48 3.82
N HIS A 29 6.50 0.65 3.00
CA HIS A 29 5.85 -0.53 2.45
C HIS A 29 5.46 -1.53 3.54
N ALA A 30 6.33 -1.80 4.52
CA ALA A 30 6.02 -2.68 5.64
C ALA A 30 4.86 -2.14 6.49
N GLU A 31 4.85 -0.84 6.78
CA GLU A 31 3.76 -0.19 7.50
C GLU A 31 2.44 -0.24 6.73
N THR A 32 2.50 -0.09 5.40
CA THR A 32 1.32 -0.20 4.53
C THR A 32 0.76 -1.62 4.56
N SER A 33 1.61 -2.64 4.43
CA SER A 33 1.16 -4.04 4.47
C SER A 33 0.58 -4.42 5.82
N MET A 34 1.27 -4.06 6.90
CA MET A 34 0.76 -4.28 8.26
C MET A 34 -0.59 -3.58 8.48
N ALA A 35 -0.78 -2.37 7.96
CA ALA A 35 -2.02 -1.62 8.15
C ALA A 35 -3.26 -2.35 7.59
N TYR A 36 -3.22 -2.82 6.34
CA TYR A 36 -4.35 -3.53 5.75
C TYR A 36 -4.48 -4.97 6.26
N GLU A 37 -3.39 -5.64 6.64
CA GLU A 37 -3.43 -6.97 7.26
C GLU A 37 -4.04 -6.93 8.67
N MET A 38 -3.68 -5.94 9.48
CA MET A 38 -4.27 -5.74 10.80
C MET A 38 -5.75 -5.34 10.69
N ALA A 39 -6.10 -4.43 9.78
CA ALA A 39 -7.49 -4.04 9.57
C ALA A 39 -8.37 -5.24 9.19
N HIS A 40 -7.87 -6.13 8.34
CA HIS A 40 -8.57 -7.36 7.96
C HIS A 40 -8.67 -8.33 9.13
N SER A 41 -7.57 -8.58 9.84
CA SER A 41 -7.53 -9.50 10.99
C SER A 41 -8.46 -9.08 12.14
N LEU A 42 -8.66 -7.76 12.32
CA LEU A 42 -9.58 -7.20 13.32
C LEU A 42 -11.03 -7.11 12.82
N GLY A 43 -11.32 -7.55 11.59
CA GLY A 43 -12.65 -7.48 10.98
C GLY A 43 -13.12 -6.08 10.64
N ALA A 44 -12.21 -5.10 10.58
CA ALA A 44 -12.53 -3.73 10.19
C ALA A 44 -12.76 -3.59 8.67
N ILE A 45 -12.14 -4.45 7.86
CA ILE A 45 -12.35 -4.54 6.41
C ILE A 45 -12.63 -5.98 6.00
N ASP A 46 -13.33 -6.17 4.89
CA ASP A 46 -13.68 -7.50 4.39
C ASP A 46 -12.58 -8.11 3.47
N ASN A 47 -12.79 -9.36 3.02
CA ASN A 47 -11.88 -10.05 2.12
C ASN A 47 -11.69 -9.35 0.76
N ARG A 48 -12.73 -8.66 0.27
CA ARG A 48 -12.70 -7.96 -1.01
C ARG A 48 -11.85 -6.70 -0.90
N GLU A 49 -12.02 -5.94 0.17
CA GLU A 49 -11.25 -4.75 0.47
C GLU A 49 -9.78 -5.09 0.74
N TYR A 50 -9.52 -6.14 1.52
CA TYR A 50 -8.18 -6.67 1.72
C TYR A 50 -7.51 -7.03 0.39
N GLY A 51 -8.21 -7.80 -0.47
CA GLY A 51 -7.71 -8.16 -1.80
C GLY A 51 -7.43 -6.95 -2.68
N HIS A 52 -8.28 -5.93 -2.61
CA HIS A 52 -8.08 -4.67 -3.34
C HIS A 52 -6.84 -3.91 -2.86
N TYR A 53 -6.65 -3.75 -1.54
CA TYR A 53 -5.46 -3.07 -0.99
C TYR A 53 -4.17 -3.82 -1.31
N LYS A 54 -4.17 -5.14 -1.17
CA LYS A 54 -3.03 -5.98 -1.52
C LYS A 54 -2.65 -5.84 -3.00
N ALA A 55 -3.63 -5.92 -3.90
CA ALA A 55 -3.41 -5.73 -5.33
C ALA A 55 -2.88 -4.32 -5.66
N ARG A 56 -3.42 -3.29 -5.00
CA ARG A 56 -2.95 -1.90 -5.14
C ARG A 56 -1.48 -1.76 -4.70
N HIS A 57 -1.10 -2.37 -3.57
CA HIS A 57 0.28 -2.34 -3.07
C HIS A 57 1.25 -3.04 -4.03
N ASN A 58 0.89 -4.22 -4.53
CA ASN A 58 1.71 -4.93 -5.52
C ASN A 58 1.96 -4.09 -6.79
N ARG A 59 0.92 -3.43 -7.32
CA ARG A 59 1.07 -2.55 -8.49
C ARG A 59 2.04 -1.40 -8.24
N ILE A 60 2.00 -0.79 -7.05
CA ILE A 60 2.93 0.29 -6.70
C ILE A 60 4.38 -0.23 -6.69
N ILE A 61 4.61 -1.40 -6.08
CA ILE A 61 5.94 -2.03 -6.05
C ILE A 61 6.43 -2.31 -7.48
N GLU A 62 5.58 -2.86 -8.34
CA GLU A 62 5.92 -3.13 -9.74
C GLU A 62 6.31 -1.85 -10.49
N ILE A 63 5.53 -0.77 -10.36
CA ILE A 63 5.82 0.52 -10.99
C ILE A 63 7.17 1.06 -10.51
N GLN A 64 7.39 1.11 -9.20
CA GLN A 64 8.64 1.61 -8.63
C GLN A 64 9.85 0.76 -9.06
N HIS A 65 9.68 -0.55 -9.21
CA HIS A 65 10.72 -1.43 -9.72
C HIS A 65 11.02 -1.17 -11.20
N GLN A 66 9.99 -0.98 -12.03
CA GLN A 66 10.15 -0.62 -13.44
C GLN A 66 10.86 0.73 -13.60
N GLU A 67 10.48 1.74 -12.81
CA GLU A 67 11.14 3.05 -12.80
C GLU A 67 12.61 2.95 -12.41
N LEU A 68 12.95 2.11 -11.42
CA LEU A 68 14.32 1.85 -11.04
C LEU A 68 15.12 1.21 -12.18
N MET A 69 14.55 0.20 -12.85
CA MET A 69 15.22 -0.47 -13.97
C MET A 69 15.46 0.47 -15.15
N GLN A 70 14.47 1.30 -15.52
CA GLN A 70 14.62 2.32 -16.56
C GLN A 70 15.74 3.32 -16.22
N LYS A 71 15.81 3.77 -14.97
CA LYS A 71 16.91 4.64 -14.52
C LYS A 71 18.26 3.95 -14.68
N LEU A 72 18.38 2.69 -14.25
CA LEU A 72 19.63 1.92 -14.38
C LEU A 72 20.04 1.70 -15.84
N GLU A 73 19.09 1.46 -16.74
CA GLU A 73 19.35 1.35 -18.18
C GLU A 73 19.84 2.67 -18.78
N SER A 74 19.32 3.82 -18.32
CA SER A 74 19.75 5.13 -18.81
C SER A 74 21.18 5.52 -18.44
N TYR A 75 21.80 4.83 -17.48
CA TYR A 75 23.20 5.02 -17.08
C TYR A 75 24.20 4.15 -17.87
N ARG A 76 23.72 3.28 -18.77
CA ARG A 76 24.55 2.43 -19.64
C ARG A 76 24.74 3.05 -21.01
#